data_AF-A0A1S2LRX0-F1
#
_entry.id   AF-A0A1S2LRX0-F1
#
_cell.length_a   1.000
_cell.length_b   1.000
_cell.length_c   1.000
_cell.angle_alpha   90.00
_cell.angle_beta   90.00
_cell.angle_gamma   90.00
#
_symmetry.space_group_name_H-M   'P 1'
#
loop_
_entity.id
_entity.type
_entity.pdbx_description
1 polymer ?
#
loop_
_entity_poly.entity_id
_entity_poly.type
_entity_poly.pdbx_seq_one_letter_code
_entity_poly.pdbx_strand_id
1 'polypeptide(L)' 'MSLDEATDQDIVETINGVQVAFEKSIKDQTEQLTLDFQETPQGSGLVMVGVNECC' A
#
# COMPACT_ATOMS: atom_id res chain seq x y z
N MET A 1 -5.44 -4.37 3.80
CA MET A 1 -5.58 -4.09 2.35
C MET A 1 -6.73 -4.90 1.83
N SER A 2 -7.65 -4.27 1.11
CA SER A 2 -8.77 -4.94 0.44
C SER A 2 -8.93 -4.37 -0.98
N LEU A 3 -9.66 -5.10 -1.82
CA LEU A 3 -10.01 -4.67 -3.18
C LEU A 3 -11.47 -4.22 -3.18
N ASP A 4 -11.69 -3.00 -2.69
CA ASP A 4 -13.01 -2.40 -2.55
C ASP A 4 -13.05 -1.00 -3.20
N GLU A 5 -14.26 -0.47 -3.37
CA GLU A 5 -14.44 0.91 -3.83
C GLU A 5 -13.98 1.91 -2.75
N ALA A 6 -13.39 3.02 -3.20
CA ALA A 6 -13.03 4.12 -2.31
C ALA A 6 -14.28 4.76 -1.71
N THR A 7 -14.17 5.21 -0.46
CA THR A 7 -15.19 5.96 0.25
C THR A 7 -14.91 7.46 0.23
N ASP A 8 -15.90 8.28 0.59
CA ASP A 8 -15.76 9.75 0.68
C ASP A 8 -14.68 10.22 1.69
N GLN A 9 -14.23 9.32 2.58
CA GLN A 9 -13.22 9.61 3.58
C GLN A 9 -11.80 9.25 3.13
N ASP A 10 -11.65 8.63 1.96
CA ASP A 10 -10.36 8.22 1.44
C ASP A 10 -9.71 9.32 0.60
N ILE A 11 -8.39 9.28 0.55
CA ILE A 11 -7.57 10.01 -0.41
C ILE A 11 -7.25 9.03 -1.53
N VAL A 12 -7.73 9.33 -2.74
CA VAL A 12 -7.51 8.48 -3.91
C VAL A 12 -6.34 9.02 -4.72
N GLU A 13 -5.38 8.16 -4.99
CA GLU A 13 -4.24 8.46 -5.86
C GLU A 13 -4.09 7.39 -6.94
N THR A 14 -3.52 7.78 -8.08
CA THR A 14 -3.16 6.82 -9.14
C THR A 14 -1.66 6.58 -9.09
N ILE A 15 -1.25 5.36 -8.77
CA ILE A 15 0.15 4.94 -8.63
C ILE A 15 0.38 3.80 -9.60
N ASN A 16 1.33 3.95 -10.54
CA ASN A 16 1.62 2.95 -11.58
C ASN A 16 0.37 2.53 -12.40
N GLY A 17 -0.59 3.44 -12.57
CA GLY A 17 -1.85 3.17 -13.27
C GLY A 17 -2.91 2.42 -12.43
N VAL A 18 -2.63 2.15 -11.16
CA VAL A 18 -3.58 1.55 -10.21
C VAL A 18 -4.17 2.66 -9.34
N GLN A 19 -5.50 2.65 -9.19
CA GLN A 19 -6.18 3.53 -8.25
C GLN A 19 -6.03 2.95 -6.83
N VAL A 20 -5.47 3.75 -5.93
CA VAL A 20 -5.23 3.37 -4.54
C VAL A 20 -5.96 4.35 -3.63
N ALA A 21 -6.78 3.82 -2.73
CA ALA A 21 -7.49 4.58 -1.71
C ALA A 21 -6.73 4.48 -0.38
N PHE A 22 -6.42 5.63 0.22
CA PHE A 22 -5.77 5.72 1.51
C PHE A 22 -6.70 6.36 2.53
N GLU A 23 -6.83 5.77 3.71
CA GLU A 23 -7.46 6.49 4.83
C GLU A 23 -6.62 7.74 5.15
N LYS A 24 -7.30 8.89 5.32
CA LYS A 24 -6.66 10.18 5.62
C LYS A 24 -5.70 10.12 6.82
N SER A 25 -6.01 9.27 7.81
CA SER A 25 -5.24 9.10 9.05
C SER A 25 -3.85 8.50 8.84
N ILE A 26 -3.64 7.72 7.78
CA ILE A 26 -2.39 6.98 7.55
C ILE A 26 -1.64 7.44 6.30
N LYS A 27 -2.23 8.33 5.49
CA LYS A 27 -1.66 8.76 4.21
C LYS A 27 -0.19 9.15 4.31
N ASP A 28 0.16 10.05 5.23
CA ASP A 28 1.52 10.56 5.41
C ASP A 28 2.51 9.44 5.78
N GLN A 29 2.07 8.44 6.54
CA GLN A 29 2.89 7.30 6.96
C GLN A 29 3.14 6.36 5.78
N THR A 30 2.20 6.28 4.84
CA THR A 30 2.30 5.41 3.66
C THR A 30 3.16 5.99 2.53
N GLU A 31 3.52 7.28 2.57
CA GLU A 31 4.31 7.91 1.49
C GLU A 31 5.73 7.34 1.36
N GLN A 32 6.24 6.71 2.41
CA GLN A 32 7.56 6.07 2.43
C GLN A 32 7.48 4.56 2.16
N LEU A 33 6.28 4.02 1.95
CA LEU A 33 6.06 2.59 1.71
C LEU A 33 6.00 2.29 0.22
N THR A 34 6.59 1.16 -0.16
CA THR A 34 6.44 0.54 -1.48
C THR A 34 5.72 -0.78 -1.32
N LEU A 35 4.65 -1.00 -2.08
CA LEU A 35 4.03 -2.31 -2.21
C LEU A 35 4.64 -3.03 -3.42
N ASP A 36 5.29 -4.16 -3.15
CA ASP A 36 6.00 -4.95 -4.15
C ASP A 36 5.41 -6.37 -4.23
N PHE A 37 5.62 -7.05 -5.35
CA PHE A 37 5.23 -8.45 -5.53
C PHE A 37 6.49 -9.31 -5.62
N GLN A 38 6.62 -10.26 -4.72
CA GLN A 38 7.80 -11.13 -4.65
C GLN A 38 7.41 -12.60 -4.72
N GLU A 39 8.20 -13.36 -5.48
CA GLU A 39 8.17 -14.81 -5.50
C GLU A 39 9.19 -15.35 -4.51
N THR A 40 8.72 -16.13 -3.53
CA THR A 40 9.56 -16.78 -2.53
C THR A 40 9.45 -18.30 -2.67
N PRO A 41 10.39 -19.08 -2.10
CA PRO A 41 10.25 -20.53 -2.03
C PRO A 41 8.97 -21.01 -1.32
N GLN A 42 8.34 -20.16 -0.51
CA GLN A 42 7.11 -20.42 0.23
C GLN A 42 5.84 -20.04 -0.56
N GLY A 43 6.00 -19.41 -1.73
CA GLY A 43 4.92 -18.91 -2.57
C GLY A 43 5.14 -17.46 -2.99
N SER A 44 4.26 -16.97 -3.85
CA SER A 44 4.27 -15.59 -4.33
C SER A 44 3.27 -14.71 -3.56
N GLY A 45 3.62 -13.47 -3.27
CA GLY A 45 2.73 -12.56 -2.55
C GLY A 45 3.16 -11.11 -2.59
N LEU A 46 2.30 -10.24 -2.05
CA LEU A 46 2.59 -8.82 -1.88
C LEU A 46 3.39 -8.60 -0.59
N VAL A 47 4.40 -7.74 -0.66
CA VAL A 47 5.26 -7.34 0.45
C VAL A 47 5.36 -5.83 0.53
N MET A 48 5.37 -5.29 1.76
CA MET A 48 5.58 -3.87 2.01
C MET A 48 7.05 -3.62 2.33
N VAL A 49 7.68 -2.74 1.57
CA VAL A 49 9.09 -2.35 1.72
C VAL A 49 9.14 -0.87 2.13
N GLY A 50 10.14 -0.48 2.92
CA GLY A 50 10.30 0.91 3.37
C GLY A 50 9.66 1.21 4.73
N VAL A 51 9.08 0.20 5.39
CA VAL A 51 8.87 0.27 6.84
C VAL A 51 10.29 0.33 7.45
N ASN A 52 10.71 1.49 7.95
CA ASN A 52 11.92 1.54 8.76
C ASN A 52 11.67 0.65 9.98
N GLU A 53 12.23 -0.56 9.96
CA GLU A 53 12.38 -1.40 11.14
C GLU A 53 13.37 -0.72 12.08
N CYS A 54 12.92 0.34 12.76
CA CYS A 54 13.57 0.79 13.98
C CYS A 54 12.69 0.31 15.12
N CYS A 55 13.22 -0.69 15.82
CA CYS A 55 12.89 -1.25 17.12
C CYS A 55 11.76 -0.59 17.94
#